data_AF-A0A9X2VQK7-F1
#
_entry.id   AF-A0A9X2VQK7-F1
#
_cell.length_a   1.000
_cell.length_b   1.000
_cell.length_c   1.000
_cell.angle_alpha   90.00
_cell.angle_beta   90.00
_cell.angle_gamma   90.00
#
_symmetry.space_group_name_H-M   'P 1'
#
loop_
_entity.id
_entity.type
_entity.pdbx_description
1 polymer ?
#
loop_
_entity_poly.entity_id
_entity_poly.type
_entity_poly.pdbx_seq_one_letter_code
_entity_poly.pdbx_strand_id
1 'polypeptide(L)'
;MNDNDIKGVLGSVFADEPPLRVHRDEVLRNGRTRLRRRRAAVLGGVVAVVAVAGFGASVLAGAVGGGRVEAAGVGCAVESVVPTVTTAPPKPCEPTTAERAEQLTAVLAEGHVVPAGLTAKTSGRRTHPDPLVFVPERAEYSASADLVTADGQTGTINVLVGGRGSNLSRAACDPPATCESRTVDGGDVQITKTPFGTAGEVLTMVVLLRADGTKVYASVSNVSTAAVAAGRKAETAPTIDRQPLTADELVKIVTLPGLRF
;
A
#
# COMPACT_ATOMS: atom_id res chain seq x y z
N MET A 1 -24.14 -33.57 -25.69
CA MET A 1 -24.39 -32.19 -26.12
C MET A 1 -23.51 -31.99 -27.34
N ASN A 2 -24.11 -31.87 -28.53
CA ASN A 2 -23.37 -31.94 -29.79
C ASN A 2 -22.81 -30.57 -30.14
N ASP A 3 -21.68 -30.56 -30.85
CA ASP A 3 -20.94 -29.34 -31.24
C ASP A 3 -21.78 -28.38 -32.11
N ASN A 4 -22.84 -28.90 -32.74
CA ASN A 4 -23.81 -28.12 -33.51
C ASN A 4 -24.83 -27.36 -32.63
N ASP A 5 -25.11 -27.84 -31.42
CA ASP A 5 -26.04 -27.16 -30.50
C ASP A 5 -25.41 -25.88 -29.92
N ILE A 6 -24.10 -25.90 -29.66
CA ILE A 6 -23.34 -24.75 -29.13
C ILE A 6 -23.29 -23.62 -30.18
N LYS A 7 -23.10 -23.96 -31.45
CA LYS A 7 -23.09 -22.98 -32.55
C LYS A 7 -24.46 -22.35 -32.77
N GLY A 8 -25.54 -23.12 -32.60
CA GLY A 8 -26.91 -22.60 -32.68
C GLY A 8 -27.24 -21.59 -31.58
N VAL A 9 -26.86 -21.91 -30.33
CA VAL A 9 -27.11 -21.00 -29.19
C VAL A 9 -26.30 -19.72 -29.32
N LEU A 10 -25.02 -19.80 -29.70
CA LEU A 10 -24.18 -18.60 -29.89
C LEU A 10 -24.69 -17.71 -31.02
N GLY A 11 -25.15 -18.28 -32.14
CA GLY A 11 -25.71 -17.50 -33.26
C GLY A 11 -26.96 -16.70 -32.87
N SER A 12 -27.79 -17.23 -31.97
CA SER A 12 -29.02 -16.56 -31.53
C SER A 12 -28.78 -15.36 -30.59
N VAL A 13 -27.70 -15.38 -29.83
CA VAL A 13 -27.39 -14.31 -28.85
C VAL A 13 -26.82 -13.06 -29.54
N PHE A 14 -26.20 -13.20 -30.71
CA PHE A 14 -25.61 -12.07 -31.45
C PHE A 14 -26.50 -11.52 -32.58
N ALA A 15 -27.64 -12.14 -32.88
CA ALA A 15 -28.52 -11.71 -33.96
C ALA A 15 -29.31 -10.43 -33.63
N ASP A 16 -29.53 -10.16 -32.34
CA ASP A 16 -30.35 -9.03 -31.86
C ASP A 16 -29.51 -7.91 -31.22
N GLU A 17 -28.18 -7.89 -31.40
CA GLU A 17 -27.36 -6.84 -30.79
C GLU A 17 -27.66 -5.48 -31.46
N PRO A 18 -28.26 -4.52 -30.73
CA PRO A 18 -28.53 -3.20 -31.28
C PRO A 18 -27.21 -2.56 -31.70
N PRO A 19 -27.12 -1.89 -32.86
CA PRO A 19 -25.87 -1.30 -33.31
C PRO A 19 -25.33 -0.36 -32.24
N LEU A 20 -24.24 -0.76 -31.58
CA LEU A 20 -23.55 0.02 -30.55
C LEU A 20 -22.94 1.27 -31.20
N ARG A 21 -23.75 2.31 -31.35
CA ARG A 21 -23.28 3.65 -31.69
C ARG A 21 -22.61 4.21 -30.44
N VAL A 22 -21.33 3.92 -30.30
CA VAL A 22 -20.50 4.59 -29.30
C VAL A 22 -20.38 6.06 -29.73
N HIS A 23 -21.21 6.91 -29.12
CA HIS A 23 -21.20 8.35 -29.32
C HIS A 23 -19.93 8.94 -28.69
N ARG A 24 -18.82 8.87 -29.44
CA ARG A 24 -17.49 9.33 -29.00
C ARG A 24 -17.51 10.76 -28.45
N ASP A 25 -18.34 11.62 -29.05
CA ASP A 25 -18.48 13.02 -28.61
C ASP A 25 -19.11 13.15 -27.22
N GLU A 26 -20.03 12.25 -26.87
CA GLU A 26 -20.67 12.23 -25.56
C GLU A 26 -19.70 11.73 -24.48
N VAL A 27 -18.90 10.69 -24.80
CA VAL A 27 -17.84 10.19 -23.92
C VAL A 27 -16.79 11.28 -23.66
N LEU A 28 -16.36 12.01 -24.71
CA LEU A 28 -15.40 13.11 -24.57
C LEU A 28 -15.99 14.30 -23.79
N ARG A 29 -17.28 14.62 -23.97
CA ARG A 29 -17.96 15.68 -23.24
C ARG A 29 -18.11 15.35 -21.75
N ASN A 30 -18.46 14.10 -21.43
CA ASN A 30 -18.53 13.62 -20.05
C ASN A 30 -17.15 13.59 -19.38
N GLY A 31 -16.10 13.20 -20.12
CA GLY A 31 -14.71 13.25 -19.65
C GLY A 31 -14.24 14.68 -19.32
N ARG A 32 -14.49 15.66 -20.21
CA ARG A 32 -14.11 17.07 -19.99
C ARG A 32 -14.82 17.68 -18.78
N THR A 33 -16.10 17.35 -18.58
CA THR A 33 -16.88 17.89 -17.46
C THR A 33 -16.36 17.38 -16.11
N ARG A 34 -15.96 16.11 -16.03
CA ARG A 34 -15.37 15.50 -14.82
C ARG A 34 -14.00 16.09 -14.48
N LEU A 35 -13.17 16.38 -15.51
CA LEU A 35 -11.87 17.04 -15.33
C LEU A 35 -12.01 18.50 -14.84
N ARG A 36 -12.98 19.26 -15.36
CA ARG A 36 -13.24 20.64 -14.89
C ARG A 36 -13.67 20.69 -13.43
N ARG A 37 -14.54 19.76 -12.98
CA ARG A 37 -14.93 19.67 -11.56
C ARG A 37 -13.74 19.40 -10.63
N ARG A 38 -12.78 18.56 -11.06
CA ARG A 38 -11.55 18.32 -10.28
C ARG A 38 -10.66 19.56 -10.18
N ARG A 39 -10.57 20.38 -11.23
CA ARG A 39 -9.73 21.60 -11.22
C ARG A 39 -10.33 22.73 -10.35
N ALA A 40 -11.65 22.81 -10.24
CA ALA A 40 -12.30 23.81 -9.39
C ALA A 40 -12.06 23.58 -7.89
N ALA A 41 -11.86 22.34 -7.46
CA ALA A 41 -11.59 22.00 -6.05
C ALA A 41 -10.17 22.39 -5.58
N VAL A 42 -9.23 22.67 -6.49
CA VAL A 42 -7.83 22.96 -6.16
C VAL A 42 -7.55 24.47 -6.00
N LEU A 43 -8.44 25.34 -6.48
CA LEU A 43 -8.20 26.80 -6.52
C LEU A 43 -9.07 27.62 -5.55
N GLY A 44 -9.98 26.98 -4.80
CA GLY A 44 -10.93 27.65 -3.90
C GLY A 44 -10.53 27.66 -2.43
N GLY A 45 -9.26 27.86 -2.08
CA GLY A 45 -8.79 27.68 -0.70
C GLY A 45 -7.58 28.53 -0.29
N VAL A 46 -7.49 29.78 -0.74
CA VAL A 46 -6.51 30.73 -0.17
C VAL A 46 -7.18 32.10 0.00
N VAL A 47 -7.80 32.31 1.16
CA VAL A 47 -8.03 33.64 1.73
C VAL A 47 -7.64 33.62 3.21
N ALA A 48 -6.43 34.11 3.46
CA ALA A 48 -5.95 34.86 4.62
C ALA A 48 -6.35 34.44 6.05
N VAL A 49 -5.38 33.83 6.77
CA VAL A 49 -4.98 34.29 8.11
C VAL A 49 -3.45 34.26 8.18
N VAL A 50 -2.86 35.45 8.33
CA VAL A 50 -1.44 35.66 8.60
C VAL A 50 -1.25 35.68 10.12
N ALA A 51 -0.50 34.72 10.67
CA ALA A 51 0.23 34.86 11.93
C ALA A 51 1.37 33.82 12.03
N VAL A 52 2.54 34.22 11.54
CA VAL A 52 3.92 33.85 11.91
C VAL A 52 4.18 32.53 12.65
N ALA A 53 4.80 31.57 11.95
CA ALA A 53 6.03 30.86 12.37
C ALA A 53 6.57 30.06 11.17
N GLY A 54 7.77 30.41 10.71
CA GLY A 54 8.32 29.98 9.42
C GLY A 54 8.90 28.56 9.40
N PHE A 55 8.87 27.97 8.21
CA PHE A 55 9.82 27.04 7.57
C PHE A 55 9.16 26.73 6.21
N GLY A 56 9.67 27.07 5.04
CA GLY A 56 11.06 27.21 4.61
C GLY A 56 11.17 26.37 3.34
N ALA A 57 10.88 26.97 2.19
CA ALA A 57 11.15 26.38 0.89
C ALA A 57 12.66 26.53 0.57
N SER A 58 13.30 25.44 0.18
CA SER A 58 14.61 25.40 -0.51
C SER A 58 14.61 24.12 -1.34
N VAL A 59 14.54 24.13 -2.66
CA VAL A 59 15.50 24.60 -3.68
C VAL A 59 16.94 24.16 -3.38
N LEU A 60 17.46 23.33 -4.29
CA LEU A 60 18.82 22.82 -4.35
C LEU A 60 19.88 23.93 -4.24
N ALA A 61 20.85 23.76 -3.34
CA ALA A 61 22.27 24.06 -3.54
C ALA A 61 23.06 23.47 -2.37
N GLY A 62 24.15 22.75 -2.66
CA GLY A 62 24.93 22.02 -1.66
C GLY A 62 25.77 22.92 -0.74
N ALA A 63 26.12 22.39 0.43
CA ALA A 63 27.37 22.67 1.15
C ALA A 63 27.50 21.75 2.38
N VAL A 64 28.74 21.39 2.64
CA VAL A 64 29.28 20.58 3.74
C VAL A 64 28.93 21.19 5.11
N GLY A 65 28.59 20.34 6.09
CA GLY A 65 28.50 20.76 7.50
C GLY A 65 27.72 19.79 8.38
N GLY A 66 28.41 18.82 8.97
CA GLY A 66 27.83 17.86 9.92
C GLY A 66 27.50 18.53 11.26
N GLY A 67 26.21 18.78 11.49
CA GLY A 67 25.65 19.10 12.80
C GLY A 67 24.61 18.04 13.16
N ARG A 68 24.92 17.24 14.17
CA ARG A 68 24.06 16.15 14.68
C ARG A 68 22.92 16.79 15.47
N VAL A 69 21.71 16.82 14.90
CA VAL A 69 20.50 17.27 15.63
C VAL A 69 19.76 16.03 16.10
N GLU A 70 19.73 15.85 17.42
CA GLU A 70 18.94 14.85 18.12
C GLU A 70 17.46 15.23 17.99
N ALA A 71 16.68 14.43 17.24
CA ALA A 71 15.27 14.70 17.00
C ALA A 71 14.44 14.24 18.21
N ALA A 72 13.97 15.20 19.01
CA ALA A 72 12.93 14.97 20.01
C ALA A 72 11.60 14.60 19.33
N GLY A 73 10.96 13.55 19.84
CA GLY A 73 9.76 12.93 19.26
C GLY A 73 8.58 13.90 19.12
N VAL A 74 8.07 14.02 17.89
CA VAL A 74 6.87 14.80 17.57
C VAL A 74 5.64 13.91 17.72
N GLY A 75 4.72 14.33 18.60
CA GLY A 75 3.52 13.61 19.00
C GLY A 75 2.46 13.41 17.91
N CYS A 76 1.51 12.52 18.21
CA CYS A 76 0.37 12.20 17.37
C CYS A 76 -0.49 13.43 17.05
N ALA A 77 -0.98 13.49 15.81
CA ALA A 77 -1.65 14.64 15.23
C ALA A 77 -2.88 15.10 16.05
N VAL A 78 -2.99 16.41 16.24
CA VAL A 78 -4.17 17.08 16.80
C VAL A 78 -5.05 17.50 15.62
N GLU A 79 -6.24 16.93 15.51
CA GLU A 79 -7.18 17.25 14.43
C GLU A 79 -8.20 18.33 14.86
N SER A 80 -8.60 19.12 13.87
CA SER A 80 -9.33 20.39 13.94
C SER A 80 -10.77 20.25 14.46
N VAL A 81 -11.21 21.26 15.19
CA VAL A 81 -12.41 21.29 16.05
C VAL A 81 -13.71 21.50 15.23
N VAL A 82 -14.64 20.54 15.28
CA VAL A 82 -16.10 20.73 15.02
C VAL A 82 -16.91 19.80 15.96
N PRO A 83 -18.23 20.05 16.16
CA PRO A 83 -18.87 20.24 17.46
C PRO A 83 -19.10 18.98 18.30
N THR A 84 -19.27 19.25 19.60
CA THR A 84 -19.21 18.40 20.79
C THR A 84 -20.20 17.24 20.83
N VAL A 85 -19.75 16.05 20.42
CA VAL A 85 -20.19 14.80 21.05
C VAL A 85 -19.20 14.56 22.19
N THR A 86 -19.65 14.31 23.42
CA THR A 86 -18.78 13.95 24.56
C THR A 86 -18.22 12.54 24.33
N THR A 87 -17.32 12.42 23.36
CA THR A 87 -16.49 11.24 23.17
C THR A 87 -15.37 11.30 24.18
N ALA A 88 -15.18 10.21 24.93
CA ALA A 88 -14.02 10.05 25.80
C ALA A 88 -12.74 10.38 25.01
N PRO A 89 -11.75 11.05 25.63
CA PRO A 89 -10.51 11.41 24.96
C PRO A 89 -9.85 10.15 24.34
N PRO A 90 -9.28 10.26 23.13
CA PRO A 90 -8.68 9.12 22.46
C PRO A 90 -7.55 8.54 23.32
N LYS A 91 -7.53 7.22 23.49
CA LYS A 91 -6.45 6.54 24.20
C LYS A 91 -5.13 6.82 23.47
N PRO A 92 -4.05 7.21 24.17
CA PRO A 92 -2.74 7.41 23.55
C PRO A 92 -2.27 6.16 22.80
N CYS A 93 -1.63 6.36 21.65
CA CYS A 93 -0.96 5.27 20.92
C CYS A 93 0.13 4.68 21.82
N GLU A 94 0.24 3.35 21.79
CA GLU A 94 1.32 2.66 22.49
C GLU A 94 2.65 2.89 21.73
N PRO A 95 3.74 3.25 22.43
CA PRO A 95 4.98 3.64 21.80
C PRO A 95 5.68 2.44 21.16
N THR A 96 6.25 2.65 19.98
CA THR A 96 7.08 1.64 19.31
C THR A 96 8.50 1.64 19.87
N THR A 97 9.00 0.48 20.30
CA THR A 97 10.39 0.32 20.83
C THR A 97 11.29 -0.50 19.92
N ALA A 98 12.62 -0.34 20.03
CA ALA A 98 13.59 -1.10 19.24
C ALA A 98 13.59 -2.59 19.60
N GLU A 99 13.45 -2.94 20.88
CA GLU A 99 13.42 -4.32 21.37
C GLU A 99 12.25 -5.09 20.76
N ARG A 100 11.09 -4.43 20.63
CA ARG A 100 9.94 -5.04 20.00
C ARG A 100 10.15 -5.24 18.49
N ALA A 101 10.84 -4.31 17.82
CA ALA A 101 11.20 -4.46 16.42
C ALA A 101 12.14 -5.66 16.19
N GLU A 102 13.11 -5.88 17.08
CA GLU A 102 13.99 -7.07 17.05
C GLU A 102 13.19 -8.37 17.21
N GLN A 103 12.25 -8.41 18.17
CA GLN A 103 11.36 -9.57 18.36
C GLN A 103 10.52 -9.85 17.11
N LEU A 104 9.94 -8.82 16.49
CA LEU A 104 9.16 -8.98 15.26
C LEU A 104 10.03 -9.44 14.08
N THR A 105 11.29 -8.99 14.02
CA THR A 105 12.26 -9.43 13.01
C THR A 105 12.55 -10.93 13.17
N ALA A 106 12.75 -11.40 14.41
CA ALA A 106 12.94 -12.82 14.69
C ALA A 106 11.73 -13.65 14.24
N VAL A 107 10.50 -13.14 14.44
CA VAL A 107 9.26 -13.81 13.98
C VAL A 107 9.22 -13.95 12.45
N LEU A 108 9.64 -12.94 11.68
CA LEU A 108 9.71 -13.06 10.22
C LEU A 108 10.78 -14.07 9.77
N ALA A 109 11.93 -14.07 10.44
CA ALA A 109 13.02 -14.99 10.12
C ALA A 109 12.61 -16.46 10.36
N GLU A 110 11.99 -16.74 11.51
CA GLU A 110 11.47 -18.08 11.87
C GLU A 110 10.32 -18.51 10.95
N GLY A 111 9.47 -17.56 10.54
CA GLY A 111 8.34 -17.81 9.64
C GLY A 111 8.72 -18.15 8.19
N HIS A 112 10.01 -18.12 7.84
CA HIS A 112 10.52 -18.39 6.48
C HIS A 112 9.74 -17.63 5.39
N VAL A 113 9.54 -16.33 5.61
CA VAL A 113 8.67 -15.48 4.77
C VAL A 113 9.18 -15.26 3.34
N VAL A 114 10.42 -15.66 3.04
CA VAL A 114 11.00 -15.67 1.70
C VAL A 114 10.99 -17.11 1.17
N PRO A 115 10.10 -17.45 0.23
CA PRO A 115 10.05 -18.78 -0.37
C PRO A 115 11.35 -19.18 -1.06
N ALA A 116 11.52 -20.50 -1.26
CA ALA A 116 12.63 -21.03 -2.04
C ALA A 116 12.64 -20.45 -3.47
N GLY A 117 13.83 -20.09 -3.96
CA GLY A 117 14.01 -19.50 -5.28
C GLY A 117 13.90 -17.97 -5.32
N LEU A 118 13.61 -17.33 -4.18
CA LEU A 118 13.71 -15.88 -4.00
C LEU A 118 14.84 -15.54 -3.03
N THR A 119 15.47 -14.39 -3.25
CA THR A 119 16.45 -13.79 -2.33
C THR A 119 15.95 -12.42 -1.92
N ALA A 120 15.86 -12.14 -0.62
CA ALA A 120 15.57 -10.80 -0.12
C ALA A 120 16.85 -9.94 -0.14
N LYS A 121 16.74 -8.72 -0.70
CA LYS A 121 17.78 -7.69 -0.71
C LYS A 121 17.25 -6.40 -0.12
N THR A 122 18.14 -5.53 0.34
CA THR A 122 17.79 -4.18 0.81
C THR A 122 17.03 -3.44 -0.28
N SER A 123 15.86 -2.87 0.05
CA SER A 123 15.01 -2.16 -0.91
C SER A 123 15.53 -0.76 -1.30
N GLY A 124 16.77 -0.41 -0.99
CA GLY A 124 17.33 0.93 -1.21
C GLY A 124 16.64 2.06 -0.43
N ARG A 125 15.63 1.75 0.39
CA ARG A 125 14.95 2.71 1.27
C ARG A 125 15.88 3.05 2.42
N ARG A 126 16.15 4.34 2.61
CA ARG A 126 17.02 4.81 3.71
C ARG A 126 16.53 4.40 5.09
N THR A 127 15.22 4.22 5.27
CA THR A 127 14.61 3.80 6.53
C THR A 127 14.72 2.29 6.80
N HIS A 128 15.08 1.49 5.80
CA HIS A 128 15.23 0.03 5.92
C HIS A 128 16.59 -0.40 5.34
N PRO A 129 17.68 -0.24 6.10
CA PRO A 129 19.01 -0.59 5.62
C PRO A 129 19.19 -2.11 5.41
N ASP A 130 18.44 -2.92 6.15
CA ASP A 130 18.53 -4.37 6.12
C ASP A 130 17.21 -5.00 5.61
N PRO A 131 17.28 -6.09 4.82
CA PRO A 131 16.10 -6.72 4.25
C PRO A 131 15.24 -7.37 5.33
N LEU A 132 13.95 -7.04 5.34
CA LEU A 132 12.95 -7.62 6.25
C LEU A 132 13.27 -7.46 7.75
N VAL A 133 14.07 -6.46 8.10
CA VAL A 133 14.27 -6.05 9.50
C VAL A 133 13.24 -4.97 9.83
N PHE A 134 12.50 -5.17 10.92
CA PHE A 134 11.54 -4.19 11.39
C PHE A 134 12.23 -2.97 11.97
N VAL A 135 11.68 -1.80 11.66
CA VAL A 135 12.09 -0.51 12.22
C VAL A 135 10.86 0.12 12.87
N PRO A 136 10.99 0.71 14.08
CA PRO A 136 9.89 1.41 14.72
C PRO A 136 9.55 2.71 13.98
N GLU A 137 8.28 2.91 13.64
CA GLU A 137 7.76 4.08 12.93
C GLU A 137 6.50 4.62 13.61
N ARG A 138 6.64 5.64 14.47
CA ARG A 138 5.54 6.35 15.17
C ARG A 138 4.55 5.42 15.90
N ALA A 139 3.60 4.81 15.18
CA ALA A 139 2.52 3.97 15.69
C ALA A 139 2.45 2.58 15.01
N GLU A 140 3.50 2.21 14.26
CA GLU A 140 3.64 0.92 13.60
C GLU A 140 5.10 0.50 13.50
N TYR A 141 5.32 -0.77 13.21
CA TYR A 141 6.61 -1.33 12.82
C TYR A 141 6.55 -1.62 11.34
N SER A 142 7.60 -1.29 10.59
CA SER A 142 7.66 -1.61 9.17
C SER A 142 8.96 -2.32 8.81
N ALA A 143 8.84 -3.31 7.92
CA ALA A 143 9.92 -4.07 7.34
C ALA A 143 9.75 -4.10 5.81
N SER A 144 10.84 -4.02 5.07
CA SER A 144 10.82 -3.94 3.61
C SER A 144 11.99 -4.70 3.00
N ALA A 145 11.79 -5.24 1.81
CA ALA A 145 12.86 -5.82 1.01
C ALA A 145 12.49 -5.82 -0.47
N ASP A 146 13.50 -5.84 -1.33
CA ASP A 146 13.36 -6.23 -2.71
C ASP A 146 13.52 -7.77 -2.81
N LEU A 147 12.58 -8.44 -3.46
CA LEU A 147 12.61 -9.89 -3.68
C LEU A 147 13.15 -10.17 -5.08
N VAL A 148 14.28 -10.87 -5.15
CA VAL A 148 15.00 -11.16 -6.39
C VAL A 148 14.86 -12.64 -6.74
N THR A 149 14.39 -12.93 -7.95
CA THR A 149 14.30 -14.29 -8.50
C THR A 149 15.67 -14.80 -8.95
N ALA A 150 15.77 -16.11 -9.23
CA ALA A 150 17.00 -16.73 -9.72
C ALA A 150 17.52 -16.13 -11.05
N ASP A 151 16.62 -15.64 -11.90
CA ASP A 151 16.91 -14.94 -13.17
C ASP A 151 17.14 -13.43 -13.01
N GLY A 152 17.12 -12.92 -11.77
CA GLY A 152 17.45 -11.52 -11.45
C GLY A 152 16.29 -10.53 -11.58
N GLN A 153 15.09 -10.98 -11.93
CA GLN A 153 13.90 -10.13 -11.88
C GLN A 153 13.61 -9.75 -10.41
N THR A 154 13.10 -8.54 -10.20
CA THR A 154 12.96 -7.99 -8.84
C THR A 154 11.57 -7.44 -8.62
N GLY A 155 10.95 -7.72 -7.48
CA GLY A 155 9.79 -6.99 -6.97
C GLY A 155 10.03 -6.50 -5.55
N THR A 156 9.04 -5.93 -4.90
CA THR A 156 9.19 -5.38 -3.53
C THR A 156 8.13 -5.95 -2.61
N ILE A 157 8.53 -6.30 -1.39
CA ILE A 157 7.64 -6.66 -0.27
C ILE A 157 7.70 -5.58 0.82
N ASN A 158 6.56 -5.30 1.44
CA ASN A 158 6.47 -4.54 2.67
C ASN A 158 5.60 -5.28 3.68
N VAL A 159 6.03 -5.32 4.94
CA VAL A 159 5.28 -5.85 6.07
C VAL A 159 5.16 -4.76 7.12
N LEU A 160 3.94 -4.51 7.60
CA LEU A 160 3.66 -3.52 8.62
C LEU A 160 2.86 -4.15 9.76
N VAL A 161 3.20 -3.80 11.00
CA VAL A 161 2.50 -4.24 12.23
C VAL A 161 2.12 -3.01 13.03
N GLY A 162 0.83 -2.76 13.19
CA GLY A 162 0.32 -1.58 13.85
C GLY A 162 -0.68 -1.91 14.96
N GLY A 163 -0.69 -1.10 16.01
CA GLY A 163 -1.60 -1.26 17.14
C GLY A 163 -2.94 -0.56 16.93
N ARG A 164 -3.69 -0.45 18.03
CA ARG A 164 -4.85 0.44 18.11
C ARG A 164 -4.39 1.89 17.90
N GLY A 165 -4.93 2.56 16.89
CA GLY A 165 -4.52 3.90 16.49
C GLY A 165 -3.57 3.95 15.28
N SER A 166 -3.06 2.80 14.82
CA SER A 166 -2.33 2.76 13.55
C SER A 166 -3.24 3.12 12.36
N ASN A 167 -2.67 3.81 11.38
CA ASN A 167 -3.35 4.19 10.14
C ASN A 167 -3.45 3.03 9.13
N LEU A 168 -2.93 1.85 9.48
CA LEU A 168 -3.14 0.63 8.72
C LEU A 168 -4.65 0.41 8.57
N SER A 169 -5.09 0.39 7.33
CA SER A 169 -6.49 0.25 6.94
C SER A 169 -6.58 -0.69 5.76
N ARG A 170 -7.74 -1.33 5.64
CA ARG A 170 -8.08 -2.12 4.47
C ARG A 170 -8.23 -1.17 3.28
N ALA A 171 -7.65 -1.58 2.15
CA ALA A 171 -7.90 -0.89 0.90
C ALA A 171 -9.39 -0.98 0.54
N ALA A 172 -9.90 0.03 -0.15
CA ALA A 172 -11.27 0.00 -0.68
C ALA A 172 -11.43 -1.11 -1.72
N CYS A 173 -12.60 -1.73 -1.75
CA CYS A 173 -12.93 -2.83 -2.66
C CYS A 173 -13.68 -2.37 -3.91
N ASP A 174 -13.42 -1.15 -4.34
CA ASP A 174 -14.03 -0.57 -5.54
C ASP A 174 -13.13 -0.79 -6.77
N PRO A 175 -13.71 -1.00 -7.97
CA PRO A 175 -12.93 -1.06 -9.20
C PRO A 175 -11.98 0.14 -9.34
N PRO A 176 -10.72 -0.09 -9.78
CA PRO A 176 -10.21 -1.30 -10.43
C PRO A 176 -9.66 -2.36 -9.46
N ALA A 177 -9.82 -2.19 -8.15
CA ALA A 177 -9.38 -3.19 -7.17
C ALA A 177 -10.29 -4.42 -7.21
N THR A 178 -9.71 -5.57 -6.93
CA THR A 178 -10.42 -6.82 -6.64
C THR A 178 -10.15 -7.19 -5.19
N CYS A 179 -11.17 -7.66 -4.49
CA CYS A 179 -11.08 -8.03 -3.08
C CYS A 179 -11.56 -9.46 -2.85
N GLU A 180 -10.93 -10.10 -1.88
CA GLU A 180 -11.36 -11.37 -1.32
C GLU A 180 -11.23 -11.28 0.20
N SER A 181 -12.24 -11.76 0.93
CA SER A 181 -12.20 -11.84 2.40
C SER A 181 -12.13 -13.30 2.83
N ARG A 182 -11.32 -13.57 3.85
CA ARG A 182 -11.14 -14.90 4.44
C ARG A 182 -11.09 -14.79 5.95
N THR A 183 -11.54 -15.82 6.64
CA THR A 183 -11.27 -15.97 8.07
C THR A 183 -10.14 -16.97 8.27
N VAL A 184 -9.08 -16.58 8.97
CA VAL A 184 -7.93 -17.44 9.28
C VAL A 184 -7.58 -17.26 10.75
N ASP A 185 -7.52 -18.36 11.51
CA ASP A 185 -7.23 -18.38 12.96
C ASP A 185 -8.10 -17.40 13.78
N GLY A 186 -9.36 -17.25 13.39
CA GLY A 186 -10.33 -16.35 14.03
C GLY A 186 -10.13 -14.85 13.72
N GLY A 187 -9.15 -14.50 12.89
CA GLY A 187 -8.96 -13.15 12.38
C GLY A 187 -9.54 -12.98 10.97
N ASP A 188 -9.98 -11.77 10.67
CA ASP A 188 -10.55 -11.41 9.37
C ASP A 188 -9.46 -10.84 8.46
N VAL A 189 -9.22 -11.54 7.35
CA VAL A 189 -8.18 -11.28 6.37
C VAL A 189 -8.83 -10.72 5.11
N GLN A 190 -8.42 -9.53 4.68
CA GLN A 190 -8.79 -9.00 3.37
C GLN A 190 -7.58 -9.03 2.45
N ILE A 191 -7.74 -9.70 1.31
CA ILE A 191 -6.81 -9.72 0.20
C ILE A 191 -7.32 -8.69 -0.81
N THR A 192 -6.44 -7.83 -1.30
CA THR A 192 -6.79 -6.82 -2.31
C THR A 192 -5.71 -6.78 -3.38
N LYS A 193 -6.11 -6.91 -4.63
CA LYS A 193 -5.23 -6.77 -5.78
C LYS A 193 -5.69 -5.58 -6.61
N THR A 194 -4.79 -4.63 -6.84
CA THR A 194 -5.09 -3.40 -7.57
C THR A 194 -3.94 -3.04 -8.51
N PRO A 195 -4.22 -2.48 -9.69
CA PRO A 195 -3.24 -1.66 -10.38
C PRO A 195 -2.78 -0.54 -9.44
N PHE A 196 -1.50 -0.26 -9.37
CA PHE A 196 -0.95 0.77 -8.50
C PHE A 196 0.06 1.61 -9.27
N GLY A 197 0.15 2.91 -8.99
CA GLY A 197 1.31 3.73 -9.33
C GLY A 197 1.61 4.01 -10.81
N THR A 198 1.72 3.00 -11.68
CA THR A 198 2.47 3.00 -12.94
C THR A 198 1.78 2.21 -14.09
N ALA A 199 2.42 2.15 -15.26
CA ALA A 199 2.00 1.32 -16.39
C ALA A 199 2.26 -0.18 -16.13
N GLY A 200 1.27 -0.88 -15.57
CA GLY A 200 1.30 -2.33 -15.39
C GLY A 200 1.80 -2.80 -14.02
N GLU A 201 2.16 -1.89 -13.12
CA GLU A 201 2.37 -2.24 -11.71
C GLU A 201 1.06 -2.77 -11.12
N VAL A 202 1.18 -3.91 -10.45
CA VAL A 202 0.12 -4.53 -9.69
C VAL A 202 0.61 -4.64 -8.25
N LEU A 203 -0.23 -4.22 -7.32
CA LEU A 203 0.00 -4.36 -5.89
C LEU A 203 -0.99 -5.39 -5.35
N THR A 204 -0.47 -6.41 -4.67
CA THR A 204 -1.29 -7.34 -3.89
C THR A 204 -1.06 -7.03 -2.42
N MET A 205 -2.14 -6.79 -1.68
CA MET A 205 -2.15 -6.40 -0.29
C MET A 205 -2.96 -7.42 0.50
N VAL A 206 -2.51 -7.75 1.70
CA VAL A 206 -3.24 -8.59 2.64
C VAL A 206 -3.25 -7.89 3.98
N VAL A 207 -4.44 -7.73 4.56
CA VAL A 207 -4.63 -7.09 5.86
C VAL A 207 -5.37 -8.03 6.80
N LEU A 208 -4.73 -8.39 7.91
CA LEU A 208 -5.32 -9.13 9.02
C LEU A 208 -5.68 -8.17 10.15
N LEU A 209 -6.92 -8.26 10.64
CA LEU A 209 -7.36 -7.59 11.86
C LEU A 209 -7.54 -8.64 12.96
N ARG A 210 -6.79 -8.49 14.07
CA ARG A 210 -6.89 -9.38 15.22
C ARG A 210 -7.80 -8.82 16.30
N ALA A 211 -8.36 -9.70 17.13
CA ALA A 211 -9.25 -9.33 18.23
C ALA A 211 -8.58 -8.45 19.30
N ASP A 212 -7.26 -8.57 19.48
CA ASP A 212 -6.48 -7.71 20.38
C ASP A 212 -6.31 -6.27 19.86
N GLY A 213 -6.71 -6.00 18.62
CA GLY A 213 -6.56 -4.70 17.96
C GLY A 213 -5.29 -4.54 17.16
N THR A 214 -4.42 -5.56 17.12
CA THR A 214 -3.30 -5.62 16.17
C THR A 214 -3.83 -5.63 14.75
N LYS A 215 -3.21 -4.83 13.88
CA LYS A 215 -3.37 -4.86 12.44
C LYS A 215 -2.04 -5.31 11.83
N VAL A 216 -2.08 -6.35 11.00
CA VAL A 216 -0.91 -6.81 10.25
C VAL A 216 -1.20 -6.63 8.77
N TYR A 217 -0.31 -5.94 8.08
CA TYR A 217 -0.39 -5.67 6.65
C TYR A 217 0.84 -6.29 5.98
N ALA A 218 0.63 -7.02 4.89
CA ALA A 218 1.70 -7.42 3.99
C ALA A 218 1.32 -7.02 2.57
N SER A 219 2.29 -6.58 1.77
CA SER A 219 2.06 -6.30 0.37
C SER A 219 3.25 -6.68 -0.48
N VAL A 220 2.97 -7.03 -1.73
CA VAL A 220 3.98 -7.30 -2.74
C VAL A 220 3.63 -6.57 -4.04
N SER A 221 4.65 -5.97 -4.66
CA SER A 221 4.59 -5.30 -5.96
C SER A 221 5.53 -6.00 -6.94
N ASN A 222 5.15 -6.00 -8.22
CA ASN A 222 5.96 -6.46 -9.34
C ASN A 222 6.92 -5.37 -9.88
N VAL A 223 7.11 -4.28 -9.14
CA VAL A 223 8.11 -3.24 -9.40
C VAL A 223 9.11 -3.19 -8.25
N SER A 224 10.39 -3.08 -8.57
CA SER A 224 11.47 -2.92 -7.59
C SER A 224 11.57 -1.49 -7.07
N THR A 225 12.06 -1.33 -5.85
CA THR A 225 12.22 0.00 -5.28
C THR A 225 13.28 0.81 -6.02
N ALA A 226 14.34 0.17 -6.51
CA ALA A 226 15.36 0.81 -7.34
C ALA A 226 14.79 1.40 -8.64
N ALA A 227 13.89 0.69 -9.31
CA ALA A 227 13.25 1.17 -10.53
C ALA A 227 12.30 2.35 -10.27
N VAL A 228 11.60 2.35 -9.14
CA VAL A 228 10.79 3.49 -8.70
C VAL A 228 11.67 4.70 -8.37
N ALA A 229 12.84 4.49 -7.75
CA ALA A 229 13.76 5.57 -7.40
C ALA A 229 14.47 6.18 -8.61
N ALA A 230 14.77 5.39 -9.64
CA ALA A 230 15.43 5.84 -10.86
C ALA A 230 14.47 6.58 -11.82
N GLY A 231 13.18 6.27 -11.78
CA GLY A 231 12.16 6.83 -12.67
C GLY A 231 11.18 7.78 -11.99
N ARG A 232 10.24 8.33 -12.78
CA ARG A 232 8.99 8.84 -12.22
C ARG A 232 8.10 7.65 -11.97
N LYS A 233 7.59 7.49 -10.73
CA LYS A 233 6.72 6.36 -10.34
C LYS A 233 5.71 6.03 -11.44
N ALA A 234 4.94 7.00 -11.94
CA ALA A 234 3.92 6.80 -12.98
C ALA A 234 4.39 6.12 -14.29
N GLU A 235 5.68 6.13 -14.59
CA GLU A 235 6.26 5.66 -15.85
C GLU A 235 7.08 4.38 -15.68
N THR A 236 7.28 3.90 -14.45
CA THR A 236 8.10 2.71 -14.17
C THR A 236 7.35 1.43 -14.57
N ALA A 237 7.81 0.74 -15.60
CA ALA A 237 7.27 -0.57 -15.99
C ALA A 237 7.57 -1.65 -14.92
N PRO A 238 6.80 -2.75 -14.88
CA PRO A 238 7.12 -3.93 -14.09
C PRO A 238 8.57 -4.40 -14.30
N THR A 239 9.24 -4.72 -13.21
CA THR A 239 10.59 -5.32 -13.21
C THR A 239 10.57 -6.83 -13.08
N ILE A 240 9.39 -7.40 -12.87
CA ILE A 240 9.08 -8.82 -12.91
C ILE A 240 7.69 -9.01 -13.53
N ASP A 241 7.53 -10.01 -14.40
CA ASP A 241 6.28 -10.21 -15.17
C ASP A 241 5.13 -10.77 -14.32
N ARG A 242 5.44 -11.23 -13.10
CA ARG A 242 4.51 -11.83 -12.15
C ARG A 242 4.74 -11.30 -10.75
N GLN A 243 3.77 -11.50 -9.86
CA GLN A 243 3.98 -11.18 -8.45
C GLN A 243 5.06 -12.11 -7.86
N PRO A 244 6.05 -11.58 -7.12
CA PRO A 244 7.04 -12.39 -6.42
C PRO A 244 6.42 -13.36 -5.41
N LEU A 245 5.33 -12.95 -4.76
CA LEU A 245 4.60 -13.76 -3.79
C LEU A 245 3.14 -13.89 -4.19
N THR A 246 2.57 -15.05 -3.90
CA THR A 246 1.15 -15.34 -4.03
C THR A 246 0.34 -14.71 -2.89
N ALA A 247 -0.98 -14.60 -3.07
CA ALA A 247 -1.86 -14.15 -2.00
C ALA A 247 -1.79 -15.09 -0.77
N ASP A 248 -1.71 -16.41 -0.98
CA ASP A 248 -1.64 -17.38 0.11
C ASP A 248 -0.33 -17.25 0.92
N GLU A 249 0.79 -16.96 0.27
CA GLU A 249 2.05 -16.67 0.96
C GLU A 249 1.95 -15.38 1.78
N LEU A 250 1.32 -14.33 1.26
CA LEU A 250 1.06 -13.12 2.05
C LEU A 250 0.12 -13.38 3.23
N VAL A 251 -0.91 -14.23 3.05
CA VAL A 251 -1.79 -14.66 4.15
C VAL A 251 -0.97 -15.35 5.24
N LYS A 252 -0.09 -16.29 4.88
CA LYS A 252 0.80 -16.97 5.85
C LYS A 252 1.66 -15.97 6.63
N ILE A 253 2.19 -14.94 5.97
CA ILE A 253 2.98 -13.90 6.62
C ILE A 253 2.14 -13.15 7.65
N VAL A 254 0.96 -12.62 7.28
CA VAL A 254 0.17 -11.80 8.21
C VAL A 254 -0.41 -12.63 9.37
N THR A 255 -0.57 -13.93 9.20
CA THR A 255 -1.08 -14.84 10.25
C THR A 255 0.00 -15.37 11.18
N LEU A 256 1.29 -14.98 11.01
CA LEU A 256 2.34 -15.38 11.95
C LEU A 256 1.99 -14.95 13.39
N PRO A 257 1.97 -15.89 14.35
CA PRO A 257 1.37 -15.65 15.68
C PRO A 257 2.09 -14.59 16.51
N GLY A 258 3.38 -14.38 16.24
CA GLY A 258 4.23 -13.41 16.93
C GLY A 258 4.16 -11.97 16.40
N LEU A 259 3.53 -11.73 15.23
CA LEU A 259 3.45 -10.40 14.61
C LEU A 259 2.43 -9.49 15.28
N ARG A 260 2.55 -9.26 16.58
CA ARG A 260 1.62 -8.45 17.39
C ARG A 260 2.20 -7.07 17.65
N PHE A 261 1.34 -6.07 17.84
CA PHE A 261 1.81 -4.76 18.30
C PHE A 261 2.16 -4.87 19.79
#